data_AF-X1NC89-F1
#
_entry.id   AF-X1NC89-F1
#
_cell.length_a   1.000
_cell.length_b   1.000
_cell.length_c   1.000
_cell.angle_alpha   90.00
_cell.angle_beta   90.00
_cell.angle_gamma   90.00
#
_symmetry.space_group_name_H-M   'P 1'
#
loop_
_entity.id
_entity.type
_entity.pdbx_description
1 polymer ?
#
loop_
_entity_poly.entity_id
_entity_poly.type
_entity_poly.pdbx_seq_one_letter_code
_entity_poly.pdbx_strand_id
1 'polypeptide(L)'
;MDISCIVLAGGKGLRLGQDKALEIIGNRSLLEWVISYLNFFNSDIIIVAASKQSYPQLDGYPKLRVVTDIYVNKGPLGGIYTGLKASNSFYNLVVACDMPFLNQALLHYMLQISAGFDLVVPRLGDMVEPLHAVYSKGCLTPIES
;
A
#
# COMPACT_ATOMS: atom_id res chain seq x y z
N MET A 1 0.28 18.64 -2.13
CA MET A 1 0.33 17.68 -3.24
C MET A 1 -0.79 16.70 -3.00
N ASP A 2 -1.65 16.47 -3.98
CA ASP A 2 -2.71 15.48 -3.87
C ASP A 2 -2.12 14.08 -4.08
N ILE A 3 -2.32 13.21 -3.10
CA ILE A 3 -1.78 11.86 -3.07
C ILE A 3 -2.87 10.86 -2.68
N SER A 4 -2.65 9.59 -2.99
CA SER A 4 -3.41 8.48 -2.42
C SER A 4 -2.48 7.48 -1.77
N CYS A 5 -3.00 6.73 -0.80
CA CYS A 5 -2.27 5.69 -0.09
C CYS A 5 -2.81 4.33 -0.52
N ILE A 6 -1.95 3.51 -1.11
CA ILE A 6 -2.25 2.15 -1.55
C ILE A 6 -1.69 1.19 -0.51
N VAL A 7 -2.57 0.37 0.05
CA VAL A 7 -2.20 -0.68 1.00
C VAL A 7 -2.36 -2.03 0.33
N LEU A 8 -1.25 -2.75 0.16
CA LEU A 8 -1.29 -4.12 -0.33
C LEU A 8 -1.64 -5.06 0.81
N ALA A 9 -2.90 -5.48 0.84
CA ALA A 9 -3.39 -6.53 1.74
C ALA A 9 -3.28 -7.92 1.10
N GLY A 10 -3.17 -8.01 -0.23
CA GLY A 10 -3.08 -9.27 -0.97
C GLY A 10 -1.80 -10.09 -0.74
N GLY A 11 -1.95 -11.41 -0.70
CA GLY A 11 -0.84 -12.37 -0.67
C GLY A 11 -1.21 -13.65 0.06
N LYS A 12 -0.70 -14.81 -0.39
CA LYS A 12 -1.15 -16.12 0.12
C LYS A 12 -0.74 -16.45 1.56
N GLY A 13 -0.17 -15.53 2.34
CA GLY A 13 0.17 -15.78 3.74
C GLY A 13 0.92 -17.09 4.00
N LEU A 14 1.67 -17.61 3.01
CA LEU A 14 2.01 -19.05 2.91
C LEU A 14 2.85 -19.58 4.08
N ARG A 15 3.50 -18.69 4.83
CA ARG A 15 4.30 -19.03 6.01
C ARG A 15 3.53 -18.94 7.34
N LEU A 16 2.40 -18.23 7.39
CA LEU A 16 1.60 -17.99 8.59
C LEU A 16 0.24 -18.70 8.57
N GLY A 17 -0.21 -19.22 7.42
CA GLY A 17 -1.44 -20.03 7.33
C GLY A 17 -2.74 -19.25 7.56
N GLN A 18 -2.67 -17.94 7.81
CA GLN A 18 -3.80 -17.04 8.05
C GLN A 18 -3.66 -15.74 7.21
N ASP A 19 -4.78 -15.04 7.01
CA ASP A 19 -4.81 -13.72 6.37
C ASP A 19 -4.04 -12.71 7.23
N LYS A 20 -2.78 -12.41 6.87
CA LYS A 20 -1.89 -11.49 7.60
C LYS A 20 -2.57 -10.17 7.99
N ALA A 21 -3.47 -9.67 7.16
CA ALA A 21 -4.22 -8.44 7.43
C ALA A 21 -5.03 -8.47 8.75
N LEU A 22 -5.42 -9.67 9.21
CA LEU A 22 -6.19 -9.90 10.44
C LEU A 22 -5.32 -10.19 11.67
N GLU A 23 -4.02 -10.43 11.49
CA GLU A 23 -3.11 -10.69 12.61
C GLU A 23 -3.09 -9.51 13.57
N ILE A 24 -3.17 -9.78 14.88
CA ILE A 24 -3.35 -8.75 15.90
C ILE A 24 -2.01 -8.42 16.56
N ILE A 25 -1.68 -7.14 16.62
CA ILE A 25 -0.61 -6.60 17.46
C ILE A 25 -1.23 -5.65 18.47
N GLY A 26 -1.14 -5.99 19.76
CA GLY A 26 -1.82 -5.25 20.82
C GLY A 26 -3.34 -5.40 20.70
N ASN A 27 -4.02 -4.31 20.37
CA ASN A 27 -5.48 -4.24 20.28
C ASN A 27 -6.01 -3.95 18.86
N ARG A 28 -5.15 -4.03 17.84
CA ARG A 28 -5.51 -3.74 16.45
C ARG A 28 -4.88 -4.77 15.51
N SER A 29 -5.54 -5.03 14.40
CA SER A 29 -4.99 -5.81 13.31
C SER A 29 -3.81 -5.09 12.64
N LEU A 30 -2.93 -5.82 11.95
CA LEU A 30 -1.83 -5.23 11.17
C LEU A 30 -2.35 -4.19 10.16
N LEU A 31 -3.45 -4.51 9.47
CA LEU A 31 -4.08 -3.62 8.52
C LEU A 31 -4.64 -2.36 9.19
N GLU A 32 -5.30 -2.50 10.34
CA GLU A 32 -5.79 -1.35 11.11
C GLU A 32 -4.65 -0.43 11.58
N TRP A 33 -3.52 -1.00 12.01
CA TRP A 33 -2.32 -0.22 12.32
C TRP A 33 -1.88 0.59 11.11
N VAL A 34 -1.63 -0.06 9.98
CA VAL A 34 -1.19 0.59 8.73
C VAL A 34 -2.13 1.71 8.32
N ILE A 35 -3.44 1.47 8.30
CA ILE A 35 -4.44 2.49 7.94
C ILE A 35 -4.40 3.66 8.91
N SER A 36 -4.26 3.41 10.22
CA SER A 36 -4.18 4.49 11.20
C SER A 36 -2.96 5.39 10.99
N TYR A 37 -1.81 4.84 10.59
CA TYR A 37 -0.64 5.63 10.23
C TYR A 37 -0.84 6.44 8.94
N LEU A 38 -1.52 5.86 7.95
CA LEU A 38 -1.78 6.54 6.67
C LEU A 38 -2.84 7.64 6.78
N ASN A 39 -3.75 7.52 7.74
CA ASN A 39 -4.78 8.53 7.99
C ASN A 39 -4.18 9.91 8.32
N PHE A 40 -2.94 9.95 8.82
CA PHE A 40 -2.16 11.18 9.02
C PHE A 40 -2.06 12.05 7.75
N PHE A 41 -2.04 11.44 6.57
CA PHE A 41 -1.95 12.16 5.30
C PHE A 41 -3.29 12.75 4.82
N ASN A 42 -4.41 12.50 5.52
CA ASN A 42 -5.76 12.96 5.16
C ASN A 42 -6.12 12.71 3.67
N SER A 43 -5.67 11.58 3.14
CA SER A 43 -5.70 11.22 1.73
C SER A 43 -6.58 9.98 1.49
N ASP A 44 -6.95 9.72 0.23
CA ASP A 44 -7.69 8.50 -0.13
C ASP A 44 -6.85 7.26 0.19
N ILE A 45 -7.47 6.26 0.82
CA ILE A 45 -6.83 4.99 1.15
C ILE A 45 -7.45 3.89 0.29
N ILE A 46 -6.63 3.19 -0.48
CA ILE A 46 -7.02 2.12 -1.38
C ILE A 46 -6.38 0.83 -0.89
N ILE A 47 -7.20 -0.07 -0.35
CA ILE A 47 -6.74 -1.41 0.02
C ILE A 47 -6.86 -2.30 -1.21
N VAL A 48 -5.74 -2.90 -1.62
CA VAL A 48 -5.71 -3.90 -2.68
C VAL A 48 -5.66 -5.28 -2.05
N ALA A 49 -6.75 -6.03 -2.20
CA ALA A 49 -6.94 -7.35 -1.59
C ALA A 49 -7.14 -8.42 -2.66
N ALA A 50 -6.78 -9.67 -2.33
CA ALA A 50 -7.10 -10.80 -3.21
C ALA A 50 -8.61 -11.09 -3.23
N SER A 51 -9.08 -11.79 -4.27
CA SER A 51 -10.47 -12.24 -4.32
C SER A 51 -10.79 -13.13 -3.11
N LYS A 52 -11.93 -12.86 -2.45
CA LYS A 52 -12.41 -13.55 -1.22
C LYS A 52 -11.52 -13.38 0.02
N GLN A 53 -10.58 -12.45 0.00
CA GLN A 53 -9.76 -12.17 1.17
C GLN A 53 -10.58 -11.50 2.28
N SER A 54 -10.34 -11.92 3.52
CA SER A 54 -10.97 -11.30 4.68
C SER A 54 -10.14 -10.13 5.19
N TYR A 55 -10.81 -9.09 5.67
CA TYR A 55 -10.22 -7.91 6.29
C TYR A 55 -11.15 -7.41 7.40
N PRO A 56 -10.63 -6.70 8.42
CA PRO A 56 -11.46 -6.25 9.54
C PRO A 56 -12.48 -5.20 9.06
N GLN A 57 -13.49 -4.93 9.89
CA GLN A 57 -14.38 -3.80 9.67
C GLN A 57 -13.62 -2.49 9.86
N LEU A 58 -13.75 -1.55 8.93
CA LEU A 58 -12.94 -0.33 8.86
C LEU A 58 -13.82 0.93 8.83
N ASP A 59 -14.94 0.90 9.55
CA ASP A 59 -16.02 1.90 9.49
C ASP A 59 -15.61 3.32 9.97
N GLY A 60 -14.41 3.47 10.52
CA GLY A 60 -13.84 4.75 10.96
C GLY A 60 -13.09 5.56 9.89
N TYR A 61 -12.96 5.05 8.66
CA TYR A 61 -12.13 5.67 7.61
C TYR A 61 -12.97 6.04 6.37
N PRO A 62 -13.54 7.26 6.30
CA PRO A 62 -14.51 7.63 5.25
C PRO A 62 -13.91 7.72 3.84
N LYS A 63 -12.59 7.93 3.73
CA LYS A 63 -11.86 7.98 2.45
C LYS A 63 -11.24 6.64 2.05
N LEU A 64 -11.65 5.56 2.72
CA LEU A 64 -11.13 4.22 2.50
C LEU A 64 -12.03 3.44 1.55
N ARG A 65 -11.42 2.75 0.60
CA ARG A 65 -12.10 1.76 -0.23
C ARG A 65 -11.22 0.55 -0.48
N VAL A 66 -11.86 -0.57 -0.74
CA VAL A 66 -11.20 -1.84 -1.07
C VAL A 66 -11.40 -2.13 -2.56
N VAL A 67 -10.33 -2.53 -3.23
CA VAL A 67 -10.34 -3.00 -4.61
C VAL A 67 -9.75 -4.41 -4.69
N THR A 68 -10.26 -5.20 -5.61
CA THR A 68 -9.75 -6.56 -5.86
C THR A 68 -8.56 -6.50 -6.80
N ASP A 69 -7.47 -7.19 -6.45
CA ASP A 69 -6.32 -7.39 -7.32
C ASP A 69 -6.74 -8.06 -8.63
N ILE A 70 -6.52 -7.37 -9.75
CA ILE A 70 -6.89 -7.84 -11.09
C ILE A 70 -5.84 -8.79 -11.69
N TYR A 71 -4.64 -8.89 -11.09
CA TYR A 71 -3.54 -9.75 -11.54
C TYR A 71 -3.20 -10.82 -10.49
N VAL A 72 -4.05 -11.85 -10.44
CA VAL A 72 -3.92 -12.95 -9.48
C VAL A 72 -2.55 -13.66 -9.62
N ASN A 73 -1.88 -13.87 -8.48
CA ASN A 73 -0.58 -14.56 -8.35
C ASN A 73 0.61 -13.88 -9.08
N LYS A 74 0.55 -12.58 -9.38
CA LYS A 74 1.69 -11.82 -9.93
C LYS A 74 2.59 -11.17 -8.88
N GLY A 75 2.43 -11.57 -7.61
CA GLY A 75 3.17 -11.00 -6.49
C GLY A 75 2.78 -9.54 -6.23
N PRO A 76 3.62 -8.79 -5.49
CA PRO A 76 3.30 -7.42 -5.11
C PRO A 76 3.07 -6.48 -6.30
N LEU A 77 3.73 -6.73 -7.44
CA LEU A 77 3.63 -5.88 -8.63
C LEU A 77 2.20 -5.81 -9.20
N GLY A 78 1.45 -6.92 -9.17
CA GLY A 78 0.04 -6.94 -9.59
C GLY A 78 -0.84 -6.07 -8.68
N GLY A 79 -0.56 -6.12 -7.38
CA GLY A 79 -1.22 -5.26 -6.39
C GLY A 79 -0.90 -3.78 -6.58
N ILE A 80 0.37 -3.45 -6.83
CA ILE A 80 0.81 -2.08 -7.14
C ILE A 80 0.08 -1.55 -8.37
N TYR A 81 0.09 -2.31 -9.46
CA TYR A 81 -0.62 -1.93 -10.68
C TYR A 81 -2.11 -1.68 -10.42
N THR A 82 -2.78 -2.61 -9.72
CA THR A 82 -4.20 -2.48 -9.39
C THR A 82 -4.47 -1.20 -8.59
N GLY A 83 -3.65 -0.93 -7.58
CA GLY A 83 -3.79 0.27 -6.74
C GLY A 83 -3.55 1.56 -7.53
N LEU A 84 -2.51 1.60 -8.36
CA LEU A 84 -2.18 2.76 -9.21
C LEU A 84 -3.30 3.04 -10.21
N LYS A 85 -3.88 1.99 -10.81
CA LYS A 85 -5.00 2.10 -11.75
C LYS A 85 -6.27 2.60 -11.08
N ALA A 86 -6.53 2.16 -9.85
CA ALA A 86 -7.68 2.60 -9.09
C ALA A 86 -7.54 4.05 -8.58
N SER A 87 -6.32 4.47 -8.24
CA SER A 87 -6.06 5.80 -7.70
C SER A 87 -6.43 6.93 -8.65
N ASN A 88 -6.91 8.05 -8.12
CA ASN A 88 -7.09 9.28 -8.89
C ASN A 88 -5.85 10.18 -8.85
N SER A 89 -4.94 9.95 -7.89
CA SER A 89 -3.76 10.79 -7.67
C SER A 89 -2.61 10.40 -8.60
N PHE A 90 -1.83 11.40 -9.02
CA PHE A 90 -0.64 11.15 -9.81
C PHE A 90 0.45 10.46 -8.99
N TYR A 91 0.69 10.90 -7.75
CA TYR A 91 1.62 10.27 -6.81
C TYR A 91 0.88 9.45 -5.75
N ASN A 92 1.45 8.31 -5.40
CA ASN A 92 0.83 7.33 -4.52
C ASN A 92 1.85 6.77 -3.53
N LEU A 93 1.52 6.80 -2.24
CA LEU A 93 2.23 6.00 -1.26
C LEU A 93 1.82 4.54 -1.45
N VAL A 94 2.77 3.63 -1.56
CA VAL A 94 2.53 2.19 -1.63
C VAL A 94 3.16 1.54 -0.42
N VAL A 95 2.32 0.87 0.38
CA VAL A 95 2.75 0.15 1.58
C VAL A 95 2.19 -1.26 1.67
N ALA A 96 2.90 -2.17 2.33
CA ALA A 96 2.37 -3.49 2.66
C ALA A 96 1.54 -3.46 3.97
N CYS A 97 0.53 -4.33 4.07
CA CYS A 97 -0.27 -4.46 5.29
C CYS A 97 0.51 -5.04 6.49
N ASP A 98 1.64 -5.72 6.26
CA ASP A 98 2.46 -6.34 7.30
C ASP A 98 3.59 -5.43 7.83
N MET A 99 3.50 -4.13 7.55
CA MET A 99 4.40 -3.09 8.08
C MET A 99 3.69 -2.21 9.13
N PRO A 100 3.34 -2.73 10.31
CA PRO A 100 2.57 -2.00 11.33
C PRO A 100 3.35 -0.85 11.99
N PHE A 101 4.62 -0.64 11.64
CA PHE A 101 5.49 0.42 12.19
C PHE A 101 6.00 1.33 11.07
N LEU A 102 5.08 1.84 10.25
CA LEU A 102 5.44 2.74 9.15
C LEU A 102 6.20 3.97 9.67
N ASN A 103 7.35 4.26 9.07
CA ASN A 103 8.06 5.50 9.32
C ASN A 103 7.38 6.65 8.55
N GLN A 104 6.43 7.32 9.19
CA GLN A 104 5.68 8.45 8.60
C GLN A 104 6.59 9.60 8.15
N ALA A 105 7.67 9.89 8.91
CA ALA A 105 8.60 10.95 8.57
C ALA A 105 9.36 10.63 7.27
N LEU A 106 9.76 9.37 7.08
CA LEU A 106 10.37 8.91 5.84
C LEU A 106 9.39 8.98 4.66
N LEU A 107 8.15 8.51 4.83
CA LEU A 107 7.11 8.61 3.80
C LEU A 107 6.86 10.07 3.40
N HIS A 108 6.77 10.98 4.37
CA HIS A 108 6.60 12.40 4.11
C HIS A 108 7.79 13.00 3.35
N TYR A 109 9.02 12.68 3.76
CA TYR A 109 10.23 13.11 3.07
C TYR A 109 10.28 12.59 1.61
N MET A 110 9.95 11.32 1.38
CA MET A 110 9.92 10.76 0.02
C MET A 110 8.88 11.44 -0.87
N LEU A 111 7.73 11.85 -0.33
CA LEU A 111 6.75 12.65 -1.05
C LEU A 111 7.28 14.04 -1.42
N GLN A 112 8.12 14.66 -0.59
CA GLN A 112 8.69 15.97 -0.89
C GLN A 112 9.69 15.93 -2.05
N ILE A 113 10.39 14.80 -2.22
CA ILE A 113 11.41 14.62 -3.27
C ILE A 113 10.90 13.87 -4.51
N SER A 114 9.60 13.52 -4.56
CA SER A 114 9.04 12.71 -5.65
C SER A 114 8.85 13.46 -6.97
N ALA A 115 8.85 14.80 -6.93
CA ALA A 115 8.65 15.63 -8.10
C ALA A 115 9.67 15.31 -9.20
N GLY A 116 9.18 14.93 -10.38
CA GLY A 116 10.01 14.57 -11.54
C GLY A 116 10.51 13.13 -11.58
N PHE A 117 10.14 12.29 -10.61
CA PHE A 117 10.49 10.86 -10.58
C PHE A 117 9.25 9.97 -10.64
N ASP A 118 9.38 8.80 -11.26
CA ASP A 118 8.31 7.79 -11.28
C ASP A 118 8.29 6.92 -10.02
N LEU A 119 9.44 6.69 -9.42
CA LEU A 119 9.59 5.86 -8.23
C LEU A 119 10.62 6.47 -7.28
N VAL A 120 10.20 6.70 -6.03
CA VAL A 120 11.09 6.99 -4.91
C VAL A 120 10.99 5.84 -3.92
N VAL A 121 12.08 5.08 -3.78
CA VAL A 121 12.15 3.87 -2.97
C VAL A 121 13.29 3.99 -1.95
N PRO A 122 13.06 3.65 -0.67
CA PRO A 122 14.13 3.65 0.31
C PRO A 122 15.05 2.46 0.07
N ARG A 123 16.33 2.66 0.39
CA ARG A 123 17.38 1.66 0.26
C ARG A 123 18.11 1.47 1.59
N LEU A 124 18.28 0.22 1.97
CA LEU A 124 19.09 -0.21 3.12
C LEU A 124 20.20 -1.13 2.62
N GLY A 125 21.41 -0.59 2.46
CA GLY A 125 22.52 -1.29 1.82
C GLY A 125 22.18 -1.62 0.36
N ASP A 126 22.19 -2.90 0.00
CA ASP A 126 21.85 -3.37 -1.35
C ASP A 126 20.36 -3.70 -1.55
N MET A 127 19.57 -3.65 -0.47
CA MET A 127 18.14 -3.95 -0.52
C MET A 127 17.33 -2.67 -0.70
N VAL A 128 16.31 -2.74 -1.55
CA VAL A 128 15.28 -1.71 -1.70
C VAL A 128 13.97 -2.22 -1.11
N GLU A 129 13.17 -1.33 -0.53
CA GLU A 129 11.85 -1.69 0.01
C GLU A 129 10.73 -1.09 -0.88
N PRO A 130 10.29 -1.83 -1.91
CA PRO A 130 9.30 -1.34 -2.88
C PRO A 130 7.90 -1.18 -2.28
N LEU A 131 7.65 -1.72 -1.08
CA LEU A 131 6.38 -1.61 -0.36
C LEU A 131 6.50 -0.65 0.84
N HIS A 132 7.41 0.32 0.75
CA HIS A 132 7.47 1.50 1.59
C HIS A 132 7.94 2.67 0.72
N ALA A 133 7.21 2.99 -0.34
CA ALA A 133 7.72 3.82 -1.43
C ALA A 133 6.65 4.74 -2.04
N VAL A 134 7.10 5.70 -2.85
CA VAL A 134 6.24 6.59 -3.64
C VAL A 134 6.27 6.14 -5.10
N TYR A 135 5.11 5.92 -5.69
CA TYR A 135 4.95 5.59 -7.11
C TYR A 135 4.14 6.69 -7.81
N SER A 136 4.58 7.10 -8.99
CA SER A 136 3.78 7.90 -9.92
C SER A 136 2.85 6.99 -10.73
N LYS A 137 1.83 7.57 -11.37
CA LYS A 137 1.05 6.88 -12.41
C LYS A 137 1.87 6.54 -13.66
N GLY A 138 3.04 7.16 -13.85
CA GLY A 138 3.98 6.83 -14.91
C GLY A 138 4.48 5.38 -14.84
N CYS A 139 4.46 4.76 -13.65
CA CYS A 139 4.77 3.34 -13.50
C CYS A 139 3.77 2.39 -14.15
N LEU A 140 2.56 2.83 -14.52
CA LEU A 140 1.56 1.93 -15.12
C LEU A 140 2.06 1.30 -16.43
N THR A 141 2.62 2.10 -17.33
CA THR A 141 3.07 1.62 -18.65
C THR A 141 4.24 0.63 -18.56
N PRO A 142 5.31 0.89 -17.80
CA PRO A 142 6.41 -0.08 -17.63
C PRO A 142 6.02 -1.36 -16.88
N ILE A 143 4.93 -1.36 -16.10
CA ILE A 143 4.45 -2.57 -15.43
C ILE A 143 3.66 -3.49 -16.39
N GLU A 144 3.03 -2.93 -17.42
CA GLU A 144 2.27 -3.69 -18.43
C GLU A 144 3.15 -4.36 -19.50
N SER A 145 4.37 -3.87 -19.71
CA SER A 145 5.32 -4.36 -20.71
C SER A 145 6.08 -5.62 -20.29
#